data_AF-Q46S03-F1
#
_entry.id   AF-Q46S03-F1
#
_cell.length_a   1.000
_cell.length_b   1.000
_cell.length_c   1.000
_cell.angle_alpha   90.00
_cell.angle_beta   90.00
_cell.angle_gamma   90.00
#
_symmetry.space_group_name_H-M   'P 1'
#
loop_
_entity.id
_entity.type
_entity.pdbx_description
1 polymer ?
#
loop_
_entity_poly.entity_id
_entity_poly.type
_entity_poly.pdbx_seq_one_letter_code
_entity_poly.pdbx_strand_id
1 'polypeptide(L)'
;MAAGLGRVDARYATTTAAMLRHVASGSMTIAYNVLGAYTVSQARKDAGIGWAFLSDYTLALLRIQLISQRASHPNAARLWVDYTLSRRGQALMAQRAGLYAVRGDVGGDITAVHLAAQLGAGMRPIPNDADLTRHLDIAEYRAFVMRWRTATGQR
;
A
#
# COMPACT_ATOMS: atom_id res chain seq x y z
N MET A 1 -12.77 -9.38 12.42
CA MET A 1 -11.53 -9.80 11.73
C MET A 1 -10.33 -9.98 12.67
N ALA A 2 -9.87 -8.95 13.40
CA ALA A 2 -8.67 -9.02 14.26
C ALA A 2 -8.67 -10.20 15.25
N ALA A 3 -9.79 -10.43 15.95
CA ALA A 3 -9.96 -11.60 16.82
C ALA A 3 -9.80 -12.96 16.10
N GLY A 4 -10.17 -13.01 14.82
CA GLY A 4 -9.97 -14.19 13.97
C GLY A 4 -8.49 -14.46 13.70
N LEU A 5 -7.70 -13.41 13.44
CA LEU A 5 -6.25 -13.52 13.27
C LEU A 5 -5.56 -14.05 14.54
N GLY A 6 -6.01 -13.61 15.72
CA GLY A 6 -5.49 -14.11 17.00
C GLY A 6 -5.79 -15.59 17.24
N ARG A 7 -6.93 -16.10 16.76
CA ARG A 7 -7.30 -17.53 16.90
C ARG A 7 -6.48 -18.47 16.02
N VAL A 8 -5.85 -17.96 14.96
CA VAL A 8 -5.10 -18.77 13.98
C VAL A 8 -3.58 -18.59 14.09
N ASP A 9 -3.08 -18.04 15.20
CA ASP A 9 -1.65 -17.75 15.43
C ASP A 9 -1.00 -17.01 14.24
N ALA A 10 -1.68 -15.98 13.73
CA ALA A 10 -1.17 -15.20 12.61
C ALA A 10 0.24 -14.65 12.91
N ARG A 11 1.17 -14.85 11.97
CA ARG A 11 2.52 -14.28 12.06
C ARG A 11 2.56 -12.88 11.44
N TYR A 12 3.36 -12.01 12.03
CA TYR A 12 3.50 -10.62 11.62
C TYR A 12 4.87 -10.40 10.97
N ALA A 13 4.89 -9.58 9.93
CA ALA A 13 6.11 -9.12 9.30
C ALA A 13 6.02 -7.62 9.05
N THR A 14 7.17 -6.96 9.02
CA THR A 14 7.27 -5.50 8.87
C THR A 14 7.14 -5.02 7.42
N THR A 15 7.22 -5.93 6.44
CA THR A 15 7.17 -5.57 5.01
C THR A 15 6.38 -6.58 4.20
N THR A 16 5.71 -6.10 3.14
CA THR A 16 5.08 -6.97 2.12
C THR A 16 6.08 -7.97 1.54
N ALA A 17 7.31 -7.54 1.24
CA ALA A 17 8.33 -8.43 0.69
C ALA A 17 8.66 -9.61 1.64
N ALA A 18 8.72 -9.37 2.95
CA ALA A 18 8.92 -10.44 3.92
C ALA A 18 7.74 -11.42 3.95
N MET A 19 6.50 -10.92 3.93
CA MET A 19 5.30 -11.77 3.88
C MET A 19 5.28 -12.63 2.61
N LEU A 20 5.60 -12.05 1.44
CA LEU A 20 5.63 -12.79 0.17
C LEU A 20 6.72 -13.85 0.13
N ARG A 21 7.89 -13.64 0.76
CA ARG A 21 8.90 -14.70 0.89
C ARG A 21 8.40 -15.90 1.68
N HIS A 22 7.61 -15.67 2.74
CA HIS A 22 7.02 -16.76 3.50
C HIS A 22 5.98 -17.55 2.70
N VAL A 23 5.22 -16.87 1.83
CA VAL A 23 4.30 -17.51 0.88
C VAL A 23 5.05 -18.30 -0.17
N ALA A 24 6.05 -17.69 -0.81
CA ALA A 24 6.87 -18.32 -1.85
C ALA A 24 7.60 -19.58 -1.34
N SER A 25 8.07 -19.57 -0.09
CA SER A 25 8.71 -20.74 0.52
C SER A 25 7.75 -21.82 1.01
N GLY A 26 6.43 -21.58 0.96
CA GLY A 26 5.41 -22.45 1.53
C GLY A 26 5.32 -22.42 3.06
N SER A 27 6.13 -21.59 3.75
CA SER A 27 6.07 -21.47 5.21
C SER A 27 4.80 -20.77 5.73
N MET A 28 4.11 -20.03 4.87
CA MET A 28 2.79 -19.43 5.12
C MET A 28 1.90 -19.63 3.91
N THR A 29 0.62 -19.97 4.11
CA THR A 29 -0.31 -20.17 2.98
C THR A 29 -0.87 -18.84 2.45
N ILE A 30 -1.10 -17.86 3.33
CA ILE A 30 -1.78 -16.60 2.98
C ILE A 30 -1.02 -15.42 3.58
N ALA A 31 -0.79 -14.40 2.76
CA ALA A 31 -0.37 -13.07 3.20
C ALA A 31 -1.52 -12.07 3.02
N TYR A 32 -2.02 -11.52 4.13
CA TYR A 32 -3.16 -10.59 4.14
C TYR A 32 -2.71 -9.12 4.24
N ASN A 33 -3.45 -8.19 3.64
CA ASN A 33 -3.13 -6.75 3.61
C ASN A 33 -1.74 -6.41 3.06
N VAL A 34 -1.29 -7.14 2.03
CA VAL A 34 -0.06 -6.83 1.29
C VAL A 34 -0.24 -5.66 0.32
N LEU A 35 0.84 -4.94 0.02
CA LEU A 35 0.82 -3.85 -0.95
C LEU A 35 0.74 -4.40 -2.38
N GLY A 36 -0.43 -4.23 -3.03
CA GLY A 36 -0.72 -4.81 -4.35
C GLY A 36 0.32 -4.53 -5.43
N ALA A 37 0.87 -3.31 -5.49
CA ALA A 37 1.94 -2.94 -6.44
C ALA A 37 3.18 -3.87 -6.34
N TYR A 38 3.60 -4.19 -5.12
CA TYR A 38 4.73 -5.09 -4.89
C TYR A 38 4.34 -6.55 -5.10
N THR A 39 3.13 -6.94 -4.69
CA THR A 39 2.61 -8.30 -4.88
C THR A 39 2.51 -8.65 -6.36
N VAL A 40 1.92 -7.79 -7.19
CA VAL A 40 1.81 -8.00 -8.64
C VAL A 40 3.19 -8.06 -9.29
N SER A 41 4.11 -7.17 -8.90
CA SER A 41 5.49 -7.18 -9.42
C SER A 41 6.25 -8.47 -9.06
N GLN A 42 6.05 -8.99 -7.84
CA GLN A 42 6.69 -10.22 -7.40
C GLN A 42 6.05 -11.46 -8.04
N ALA A 43 4.71 -11.53 -8.13
CA ALA A 43 4.00 -12.64 -8.76
C ALA A 43 4.33 -12.80 -10.25
N ARG A 44 4.71 -11.70 -10.94
CA ARG A 44 5.23 -11.78 -12.32
C ARG A 44 6.59 -12.49 -12.43
N LYS A 45 7.35 -12.56 -11.34
CA LYS A 45 8.69 -13.16 -11.28
C LYS A 45 8.68 -14.55 -10.64
N ASP A 46 7.62 -14.87 -9.91
CA ASP A 46 7.51 -16.09 -9.12
C ASP A 46 6.10 -16.67 -9.29
N ALA A 47 6.00 -17.73 -10.08
CA ALA A 47 4.75 -18.42 -10.36
C ALA A 47 4.14 -19.13 -9.14
N GLY A 48 4.90 -19.28 -8.04
CA GLY A 48 4.40 -19.81 -6.77
C GLY A 48 3.51 -18.82 -6.01
N ILE A 49 3.43 -17.56 -6.44
CA ILE A 49 2.66 -16.51 -5.76
C ILE A 49 1.39 -16.20 -6.56
N GLY A 50 0.26 -16.69 -6.05
CA GLY A 50 -1.06 -16.19 -6.42
C GLY A 50 -1.42 -14.89 -5.69
N TRP A 51 -2.33 -14.11 -6.27
CA TRP A 51 -2.86 -12.92 -5.62
C TRP A 51 -4.32 -12.69 -6.02
N ALA A 52 -5.07 -12.03 -5.14
CA ALA A 52 -6.45 -11.61 -5.39
C ALA A 52 -6.74 -10.31 -4.66
N PHE A 53 -7.63 -9.51 -5.22
CA PHE A 53 -8.29 -8.44 -4.48
C PHE A 53 -9.42 -9.02 -3.63
N LEU A 54 -9.69 -8.37 -2.50
CA LEU A 54 -10.81 -8.76 -1.65
C LEU A 54 -12.14 -8.34 -2.31
N SER A 55 -13.13 -9.22 -2.25
CA SER A 55 -14.43 -9.04 -2.91
C SER A 55 -15.38 -8.11 -2.16
N ASP A 56 -15.20 -7.95 -0.85
CA ASP A 56 -15.99 -7.05 -0.01
C ASP A 56 -15.52 -5.59 -0.16
N TYR A 57 -14.22 -5.33 0.04
CA TYR A 57 -13.60 -4.05 -0.25
C TYR A 57 -12.08 -4.15 -0.35
N THR A 58 -11.47 -3.26 -1.13
CA THR A 58 -10.00 -3.12 -1.22
C THR A 58 -9.61 -1.68 -0.91
N LEU A 59 -8.74 -1.50 0.10
CA LEU A 59 -8.19 -0.20 0.46
C LEU A 59 -7.18 0.27 -0.60
N ALA A 60 -7.33 1.51 -1.04
CA ALA A 60 -6.40 2.16 -1.97
C ALA A 60 -5.74 3.36 -1.28
N LEU A 61 -4.41 3.28 -1.11
CA LEU A 61 -3.62 4.33 -0.47
C LEU A 61 -2.77 5.09 -1.48
N LEU A 62 -2.57 6.38 -1.21
CA LEU A 62 -1.69 7.24 -1.98
C LEU A 62 -0.29 7.26 -1.37
N ARG A 63 0.74 7.25 -2.22
CA ARG A 63 2.10 7.61 -1.80
C ARG A 63 2.21 9.13 -1.82
N ILE A 64 2.47 9.71 -0.66
CA ILE A 64 2.54 11.16 -0.48
C ILE A 64 4.00 11.59 -0.47
N GLN A 65 4.29 12.71 -1.15
CA GLN A 65 5.58 13.39 -1.09
C GLN A 65 5.36 14.76 -0.45
N LEU A 66 6.21 15.10 0.52
CA LEU A 66 6.16 16.37 1.24
C LEU A 66 7.52 17.05 1.15
N ILE A 67 7.53 18.36 0.95
CA ILE A 67 8.75 19.17 1.04
C ILE A 67 8.80 19.75 2.45
N SER A 68 9.86 19.44 3.20
CA SER A 68 10.07 20.01 4.53
C SER A 68 10.21 21.52 4.45
N GLN A 69 9.56 22.25 5.36
CA GLN A 69 9.75 23.70 5.51
C GLN A 69 11.21 24.06 5.86
N ARG A 70 11.98 23.10 6.37
CA ARG A 70 13.40 23.24 6.72
C ARG A 70 14.33 22.61 5.67
N ALA A 71 13.84 22.33 4.47
CA ALA A 71 14.69 21.75 3.42
C ALA A 71 15.85 22.68 3.09
N SER A 72 17.08 22.17 3.14
CA SER A 72 18.30 22.93 2.79
C SER A 72 18.34 23.34 1.32
N HIS A 73 17.61 22.62 0.46
CA HIS A 73 17.52 22.87 -0.99
C HIS A 73 16.06 22.80 -1.47
N PRO A 74 15.21 23.78 -1.12
CA PRO A 74 13.77 23.72 -1.39
C PRO A 74 13.46 23.71 -2.90
N ASN A 75 14.26 24.41 -3.72
CA ASN A 75 14.09 24.43 -5.18
C ASN A 75 14.41 23.07 -5.82
N ALA A 76 15.46 22.38 -5.34
CA ALA A 76 15.78 21.04 -5.83
C ALA A 76 14.70 20.02 -5.42
N ALA A 77 14.19 20.13 -4.19
CA ALA A 77 13.07 19.30 -3.72
C ALA A 77 11.81 19.53 -4.59
N ARG A 78 11.51 20.79 -4.91
CA ARG A 78 10.39 21.14 -5.81
C ARG A 78 10.58 20.54 -7.20
N LEU A 79 11.75 20.72 -7.81
CA LEU A 79 12.07 20.14 -9.11
C LEU A 79 11.89 18.61 -9.12
N TRP A 80 12.31 17.94 -8.05
CA TRP A 80 12.13 16.50 -7.91
C TRP A 80 10.65 16.10 -7.82
N VAL A 81 9.88 16.79 -6.96
CA VAL A 81 8.43 16.56 -6.84
C VAL A 81 7.75 16.79 -8.19
N ASP A 82 8.04 17.90 -8.87
CA ASP A 82 7.49 18.20 -10.20
C ASP A 82 7.86 17.12 -11.23
N TYR A 83 9.10 16.62 -11.21
CA TYR A 83 9.53 15.54 -12.08
C TYR A 83 8.77 14.24 -11.81
N THR A 84 8.64 13.83 -10.55
CA THR A 84 7.92 12.60 -10.17
C THR A 84 6.43 12.66 -10.52
N LEU A 85 5.83 13.86 -10.54
CA LEU A 85 4.44 14.11 -10.94
C LEU A 85 4.28 14.44 -12.43
N SER A 86 5.38 14.57 -13.18
CA SER A 86 5.33 14.74 -14.62
C SER A 86 4.82 13.48 -15.32
N ARG A 87 4.33 13.62 -16.56
CA ARG A 87 3.91 12.47 -17.39
C ARG A 87 5.04 11.45 -17.54
N ARG A 88 6.27 11.90 -17.77
CA ARG A 88 7.46 11.03 -17.89
C ARG A 88 7.76 10.30 -16.58
N GLY A 89 7.77 11.01 -15.44
CA GLY A 89 8.02 10.42 -14.14
C GLY A 89 7.01 9.34 -13.79
N GLN A 90 5.72 9.63 -13.98
CA GLN A 90 4.63 8.69 -13.74
C GLN A 90 4.66 7.48 -14.68
N ALA A 91 4.95 7.67 -15.97
CA ALA A 91 5.13 6.57 -16.91
C ALA A 91 6.29 5.63 -16.50
N LEU A 92 7.43 6.20 -16.08
CA LEU A 92 8.56 5.42 -15.59
C LEU A 92 8.24 4.65 -14.30
N MET A 93 7.46 5.24 -13.38
CA MET A 93 7.01 4.56 -12.16
C MET A 93 6.14 3.35 -12.47
N ALA A 94 5.15 3.49 -13.36
CA ALA A 94 4.28 2.39 -13.77
C ALA A 94 5.06 1.27 -14.45
N GLN A 95 5.93 1.63 -15.40
CA GLN A 95 6.63 0.66 -16.26
C GLN A 95 7.79 -0.03 -15.56
N ARG A 96 8.58 0.69 -14.74
CA ARG A 96 9.83 0.17 -14.18
C ARG A 96 9.77 -0.14 -12.70
N ALA A 97 9.02 0.67 -11.93
CA ALA A 97 8.90 0.46 -10.48
C ALA A 97 7.67 -0.38 -10.09
N GLY A 98 6.75 -0.62 -11.03
CA GLY A 98 5.49 -1.33 -10.77
C GLY A 98 4.56 -0.56 -9.82
N LEU A 99 4.72 0.76 -9.75
CA LEU A 99 3.89 1.63 -8.91
C LEU A 99 2.78 2.24 -9.75
N TYR A 100 1.53 2.14 -9.26
CA TYR A 100 0.37 2.69 -9.95
C TYR A 100 0.54 4.20 -10.21
N ALA A 101 0.55 4.58 -11.49
CA ALA A 101 0.58 5.98 -11.89
C ALA A 101 -0.77 6.65 -11.58
N VAL A 102 -0.73 7.88 -11.06
CA VAL A 102 -1.95 8.62 -10.66
C VAL A 102 -2.47 9.57 -11.73
N ARG A 103 -1.69 9.86 -12.77
CA ARG A 103 -2.11 10.75 -13.86
C ARG A 103 -3.03 10.01 -14.83
N GLY A 104 -4.10 10.67 -15.27
CA GLY A 104 -5.01 10.15 -16.28
C GLY A 104 -4.46 10.13 -17.72
N ASP A 105 -3.36 10.85 -17.98
CA ASP A 105 -2.69 10.90 -19.30
C ASP A 105 -1.54 9.87 -19.45
N VAL A 106 -1.42 8.95 -18.49
CA VAL A 106 -0.53 7.78 -18.51
C VAL A 106 -1.39 6.54 -18.67
N GLY A 107 -1.16 5.78 -19.75
CA GLY A 107 -1.88 4.53 -20.02
C GLY A 107 -1.17 3.29 -19.46
N GLY A 108 -1.85 2.13 -19.60
CA GLY A 108 -1.37 0.82 -19.18
C GLY A 108 -2.05 0.29 -17.91
N ASP A 109 -1.76 -0.98 -17.58
CA ASP A 109 -2.46 -1.71 -16.52
C ASP A 109 -2.09 -1.22 -15.11
N ILE A 110 -0.89 -0.66 -14.94
CA ILE A 110 -0.38 -0.16 -13.65
C ILE A 110 -0.70 1.33 -13.49
N THR A 111 -1.99 1.66 -13.57
CA THR A 111 -2.51 3.03 -13.41
C THR A 111 -3.67 3.05 -12.42
N ALA A 112 -3.87 4.19 -11.76
CA ALA A 112 -4.98 4.38 -10.83
C ALA A 112 -6.35 4.26 -11.54
N VAL A 113 -6.43 4.71 -12.80
CA VAL A 113 -7.64 4.58 -13.64
C VAL A 113 -7.96 3.11 -13.88
N HIS A 114 -6.97 2.32 -14.30
CA HIS A 114 -7.17 0.88 -14.53
C HIS A 114 -7.53 0.15 -13.24
N LEU A 115 -6.83 0.46 -12.13
CA LEU A 115 -7.13 -0.12 -10.83
C LEU A 115 -8.56 0.20 -10.36
N ALA A 116 -9.01 1.44 -10.54
CA ALA A 116 -10.38 1.83 -10.21
C ALA A 116 -11.41 1.10 -11.08
N ALA A 117 -11.15 0.95 -12.38
CA ALA A 117 -12.01 0.18 -13.27
C ALA A 117 -12.07 -1.31 -12.86
N GLN A 118 -10.94 -1.89 -12.44
CA GLN A 118 -10.85 -3.28 -12.01
C GLN A 118 -11.58 -3.54 -10.68
N LEU A 119 -11.45 -2.63 -9.71
CA LEU A 119 -12.03 -2.78 -8.38
C LEU A 119 -13.50 -2.31 -8.30
N GLY A 120 -13.91 -1.43 -9.21
CA GLY A 120 -15.25 -0.85 -9.25
C GLY A 120 -15.71 -0.32 -7.88
N ALA A 121 -16.93 -0.67 -7.50
CA ALA A 121 -17.53 -0.25 -6.22
C ALA A 121 -16.85 -0.86 -4.98
N GLY A 122 -15.97 -1.85 -5.13
CA GLY A 122 -15.19 -2.43 -4.03
C GLY A 122 -13.99 -1.58 -3.63
N MET A 123 -13.57 -0.60 -4.45
CA MET A 123 -12.47 0.29 -4.10
C MET A 123 -12.85 1.21 -2.93
N ARG A 124 -11.96 1.32 -1.94
CA ARG A 124 -12.08 2.23 -0.80
C ARG A 124 -10.81 3.09 -0.73
N PRO A 125 -10.81 4.26 -1.39
CA PRO A 125 -9.69 5.20 -1.30
C PRO A 125 -9.53 5.68 0.14
N ILE A 126 -8.29 5.81 0.59
CA ILE A 126 -7.94 6.54 1.81
C ILE A 126 -7.72 7.99 1.39
N PRO A 127 -8.67 8.90 1.69
CA PRO A 127 -8.57 10.29 1.26
C PRO A 127 -7.42 10.99 1.98
N ASN A 128 -6.82 11.97 1.31
CA ASN A 128 -5.85 12.87 1.94
C ASN A 128 -6.56 14.15 2.42
N ASP A 129 -7.37 14.00 3.46
CA ASP A 129 -8.15 15.09 4.06
C ASP A 129 -7.92 15.21 5.58
N ALA A 130 -8.69 16.08 6.23
CA ALA A 130 -8.57 16.32 7.66
C ALA A 130 -8.78 15.06 8.52
N ASP A 131 -9.45 14.02 8.02
CA ASP A 131 -9.67 12.78 8.76
C ASP A 131 -8.35 12.03 9.01
N LEU A 132 -7.37 12.12 8.08
CA LEU A 132 -6.03 11.56 8.31
C LEU A 132 -5.34 12.15 9.54
N THR A 133 -5.69 13.39 9.92
CA THR A 133 -5.09 14.05 11.08
C THR A 133 -5.62 13.51 12.40
N ARG A 134 -6.79 12.84 12.43
CA ARG A 134 -7.27 12.17 13.66
C ARG A 134 -6.27 11.12 14.14
N HIS A 135 -5.66 10.40 13.22
CA HIS A 135 -4.60 9.43 13.53
C HIS A 135 -3.26 10.05 13.96
N LEU A 136 -3.12 11.39 13.92
CA LEU A 136 -1.97 12.09 14.51
C LEU A 136 -2.15 12.33 16.02
N ASP A 137 -3.34 12.11 16.58
CA ASP A 137 -3.50 12.03 18.03
C ASP A 137 -2.79 10.77 18.56
N ILE A 138 -1.70 11.00 19.29
CA ILE A 138 -0.85 9.94 19.85
C ILE A 138 -1.65 9.05 20.82
N ALA A 139 -2.61 9.60 21.57
CA ALA A 139 -3.42 8.84 22.50
C ALA A 139 -4.41 7.93 21.75
N GLU A 140 -5.09 8.44 20.72
CA GLU A 140 -5.98 7.62 19.89
C GLU A 140 -5.22 6.51 19.16
N TYR A 141 -4.06 6.84 18.57
CA TYR A 141 -3.18 5.88 17.92
C TYR A 141 -2.74 4.77 18.88
N ARG A 142 -2.27 5.13 20.09
CA ARG A 142 -1.86 4.15 21.11
C ARG A 142 -3.04 3.29 21.54
N ALA A 143 -4.21 3.87 21.75
CA ALA A 143 -5.41 3.13 22.13
C ALA A 143 -5.81 2.13 21.03
N PHE A 144 -5.72 2.51 19.75
CA PHE A 144 -5.94 1.61 18.63
C PHE A 144 -4.93 0.44 18.62
N VAL A 145 -3.64 0.73 18.73
CA VAL A 145 -2.59 -0.31 18.73
C VAL A 145 -2.78 -1.29 19.88
N MET A 146 -3.14 -0.81 21.07
CA MET A 146 -3.41 -1.67 22.23
C MET A 146 -4.62 -2.58 21.97
N ARG A 147 -5.74 -2.04 21.46
CA ARG A 147 -6.91 -2.85 21.10
C ARG A 147 -6.57 -3.90 20.04
N TRP A 148 -5.77 -3.53 19.04
CA TRP A 148 -5.31 -4.45 18.01
C TRP A 148 -4.49 -5.59 18.61
N ARG A 149 -3.50 -5.28 19.45
CA ARG A 149 -2.65 -6.27 20.12
C ARG A 149 -3.46 -7.25 20.96
N THR A 150 -4.37 -6.73 21.79
CA THR A 150 -5.28 -7.55 22.60
C THR A 150 -6.13 -8.46 21.73
N ALA A 151 -6.76 -7.92 20.68
CA ALA A 151 -7.60 -8.71 19.78
C ALA A 151 -6.80 -9.79 19.01
N THR A 152 -5.53 -9.53 18.71
CA THR A 152 -4.66 -10.45 17.98
C THR A 152 -3.85 -11.38 18.86
N GLY A 153 -4.00 -11.30 20.19
CA GLY A 153 -3.22 -12.12 21.13
C GLY A 153 -1.74 -11.76 21.19
N GLN A 154 -1.34 -10.61 20.63
CA GLN A 154 0.01 -10.08 20.78
C GLN A 154 0.18 -9.59 22.22
N ARG A 155 1.13 -10.18 22.97
CA ARG A 155 1.55 -9.71 24.30
C ARG A 155 2.63 -8.65 24.17
#